data_AF-A0A672QEQ8-F1
#
_entry.id   AF-A0A672QEQ8-F1
#
_cell.length_a   1.000
_cell.length_b   1.000
_cell.length_c   1.000
_cell.angle_alpha   90.00
_cell.angle_beta   90.00
_cell.angle_gamma   90.00
#
_symmetry.space_group_name_H-M   'P 1'
#
loop_
_entity.id
_entity.type
_entity.pdbx_description
1 polymer ?
#
loop_
_entity_poly.entity_id
_entity_poly.type
_entity_poly.pdbx_seq_one_letter_code
_entity_poly.pdbx_strand_id
1 'polypeptide(L)'
;MASDASHMLEAALEQMDDIIAGSKAAVGFSNGLYDLGSPVSVGPLPVLKLAEELRLALELQAGDKDRNSLRSQLPCTTAQALIEWLEKESVNLQCSSNNETYQERLARLEGDKESLVLQVRYLTQASKITRKLQELLGRTSLETQKLELMDEVSYLKLKLVSMEEEHNHIDEQEQHHKAEVLYQSVSSYRAVGSSDREVMVACLCCGVYM
;
A
#
# COMPACT_ATOMS: atom_id res chain seq x y z
N MET A 1 10.82 -1.23 15.59
CA MET A 1 11.00 0.14 15.04
C MET A 1 9.90 0.55 14.05
N ALA A 2 9.06 -0.35 13.52
CA ALA A 2 7.96 0.02 12.61
C ALA A 2 6.68 0.59 13.30
N SER A 3 6.56 0.46 14.63
CA SER A 3 5.36 0.88 15.37
C SER A 3 5.22 2.40 15.49
N ASP A 4 6.33 3.13 15.48
CA ASP A 4 6.34 4.57 15.75
C ASP A 4 5.80 5.38 14.56
N ALA A 5 6.22 5.01 13.34
CA ALA A 5 5.71 5.61 12.11
C ALA A 5 4.21 5.32 11.89
N SER A 6 3.72 4.13 12.26
CA SER A 6 2.30 3.79 12.15
C SER A 6 1.44 4.60 13.13
N HIS A 7 1.90 4.75 14.37
CA HIS A 7 1.20 5.53 15.39
C HIS A 7 1.20 7.03 15.06
N MET A 8 2.27 7.54 14.46
CA MET A 8 2.31 8.94 13.99
C MET A 8 1.32 9.20 12.86
N LEU A 9 1.16 8.26 11.93
CA LEU A 9 0.19 8.38 10.85
C LEU A 9 -1.25 8.32 11.38
N GLU A 10 -1.52 7.42 12.32
CA GLU A 10 -2.83 7.27 12.95
C GLU A 10 -3.24 8.54 13.71
N ALA A 11 -2.32 9.10 14.52
CA ALA A 11 -2.56 10.36 15.23
C ALA A 11 -2.73 11.56 14.28
N ALA A 12 -2.02 11.58 13.16
CA ALA A 12 -2.16 12.64 12.16
C ALA A 12 -3.51 12.57 11.44
N LEU A 13 -4.02 11.37 11.15
CA LEU A 13 -5.34 11.18 10.53
C LEU A 13 -6.47 11.57 11.49
N GLU A 14 -6.36 11.21 12.77
CA GLU A 14 -7.31 11.63 13.80
C GLU A 14 -7.34 13.16 13.97
N GLN A 15 -6.18 13.81 13.87
CA GLN A 15 -6.10 15.28 13.87
C GLN A 15 -6.81 15.91 12.66
N MET A 16 -6.76 15.28 11.49
CA MET A 16 -7.47 15.78 10.30
C MET A 16 -8.98 15.66 10.46
N ASP A 17 -9.46 14.54 11.02
CA ASP A 17 -10.88 14.33 11.30
C ASP A 17 -11.41 15.33 12.33
N ASP A 18 -10.64 15.62 13.39
CA ASP A 18 -10.97 16.64 14.40
C ASP A 18 -11.12 18.05 13.82
N ILE A 19 -10.31 18.41 12.80
CA ILE A 19 -10.37 19.70 12.11
C ILE A 19 -11.61 19.77 11.21
N ILE A 20 -11.89 18.72 10.44
CA ILE A 20 -13.06 18.64 9.56
C ILE A 20 -14.36 18.64 10.38
N ALA A 21 -14.35 17.96 11.53
CA ALA A 21 -15.45 17.94 12.48
C ALA A 21 -15.57 19.22 13.34
N GLY A 22 -14.63 20.16 13.21
CA GLY A 22 -14.63 21.43 13.96
C GLY A 22 -14.41 21.29 15.47
N SER A 23 -13.90 20.15 15.93
CA SER A 23 -13.82 19.81 17.36
C SER A 23 -12.53 20.26 18.05
N LYS A 24 -11.52 20.73 17.29
CA LYS A 24 -10.20 21.09 17.84
C LYS A 24 -9.68 22.43 17.34
N ALA A 25 -10.42 23.50 17.63
CA ALA A 25 -9.83 24.84 17.68
C ALA A 25 -9.06 24.98 19.01
N ALA A 26 -7.75 25.19 18.92
CA ALA A 26 -6.83 25.56 19.99
C ALA A 26 -6.36 24.47 20.98
N VAL A 27 -5.35 23.67 20.59
CA VAL A 27 -4.28 23.30 21.53
C VAL A 27 -2.94 23.18 20.80
N GLY A 28 -2.06 24.17 21.03
CA GLY A 28 -0.63 23.99 21.30
C GLY A 28 0.27 23.32 20.26
N PHE A 29 0.74 24.08 19.26
CA PHE A 29 2.10 23.88 18.76
C PHE A 29 3.05 24.77 19.56
N SER A 30 3.77 24.15 20.48
CA SER A 30 4.82 24.77 21.30
C SER A 30 6.13 24.90 20.54
N ASN A 31 6.77 26.06 20.72
CA ASN A 31 8.19 26.42 20.55
C ASN A 31 8.62 27.07 19.22
N GLY A 32 8.65 28.41 19.24
CA GLY A 32 9.30 29.27 18.25
C GLY A 32 9.08 30.77 18.49
N LEU A 33 9.46 31.24 19.68
CA LEU A 33 9.65 32.64 20.13
C LEU A 33 9.84 33.71 19.02
N TYR A 34 8.82 34.55 18.78
CA TYR A 34 8.93 36.02 18.88
C TYR A 34 7.56 36.69 19.02
N ASP A 35 7.47 37.45 20.10
CA ASP A 35 6.39 38.31 20.57
C ASP A 35 6.43 39.65 19.83
N LEU A 36 5.40 39.98 19.06
CA LEU A 36 4.98 41.37 18.76
C LEU A 36 3.45 41.39 18.61
N GLY A 37 2.82 41.96 19.64
CA GLY A 37 1.39 41.90 19.92
C GLY A 37 0.43 42.33 18.81
N SER A 38 -0.58 41.50 18.59
CA SER A 38 -1.99 41.88 18.46
C SER A 38 -2.82 40.59 18.44
N PRO A 39 -3.90 40.46 19.22
CA PRO A 39 -4.76 39.29 19.09
C PRO A 39 -5.37 39.35 17.68
N VAL A 40 -4.97 38.42 16.82
CA VAL A 40 -5.65 38.18 15.54
C VAL A 40 -7.06 37.71 15.90
N SER A 41 -7.95 38.71 15.97
CA SER A 41 -9.35 38.61 16.32
C SER A 41 -10.05 37.74 15.28
N VAL A 42 -10.33 36.48 15.64
CA VAL A 42 -11.24 35.58 14.93
C VAL A 42 -12.72 35.97 15.21
N GLY A 43 -13.01 37.26 15.16
CA GLY A 43 -14.34 37.84 15.28
C GLY A 43 -14.66 38.67 14.04
N PRO A 44 -15.94 38.98 13.76
CA PRO A 44 -16.29 39.94 12.71
C PRO A 44 -15.43 41.18 12.93
N LEU A 45 -14.68 41.58 11.91
CA LEU A 45 -13.80 42.76 11.95
C LEU A 45 -14.53 43.86 12.71
N PRO A 46 -13.92 44.51 13.74
CA PRO A 46 -14.60 45.50 14.58
C PRO A 46 -15.40 46.54 13.78
N VAL A 47 -14.93 46.87 12.58
CA VAL A 47 -15.61 47.72 11.59
C VAL A 47 -16.97 47.17 11.13
N LEU A 48 -17.08 45.86 10.83
CA LEU A 48 -18.34 45.23 10.42
C LEU A 48 -19.35 45.18 11.57
N LYS A 49 -18.89 44.91 12.79
CA LYS A 49 -19.75 44.94 13.97
C LYS A 49 -20.28 46.35 14.25
N LEU A 50 -19.40 47.36 14.19
CA LEU A 50 -19.77 48.77 14.35
C LEU A 50 -20.72 49.24 13.23
N ALA A 51 -20.52 48.78 11.99
CA ALA A 51 -21.40 49.08 10.87
C ALA A 51 -22.81 48.49 11.08
N GLU A 52 -22.91 47.26 11.58
CA GLU A 52 -24.19 46.62 11.88
C GLU A 52 -24.90 47.27 13.08
N GLU A 53 -24.15 47.66 14.13
CA GLU A 53 -24.67 48.43 15.25
C GLU A 53 -25.22 49.80 14.80
N LEU A 54 -24.51 50.49 13.91
CA LEU A 54 -24.95 51.77 13.35
C LEU A 54 -26.18 51.64 12.46
N ARG A 55 -26.25 50.55 11.66
CA ARG A 55 -27.43 50.20 10.87
C ARG A 55 -28.64 49.96 11.75
N LEU A 56 -28.51 49.13 12.79
CA LEU A 56 -29.59 48.84 13.74
C LEU A 56 -30.02 50.11 14.48
N ALA A 57 -29.08 50.91 14.97
CA ALA A 57 -29.36 52.17 15.63
C ALA A 57 -30.13 53.15 14.75
N LEU A 58 -29.87 53.17 13.43
CA LEU A 58 -30.66 53.95 12.49
C LEU A 58 -32.05 53.33 12.25
N GLU A 59 -32.15 52.01 12.10
CA GLU A 59 -33.38 51.26 11.79
C GLU A 59 -34.41 51.27 12.94
N LEU A 60 -33.94 51.30 14.19
CA LEU A 60 -34.79 51.43 15.39
C LEU A 60 -35.41 52.83 15.58
N GLN A 61 -34.96 53.84 14.83
CA GLN A 61 -35.53 55.19 14.92
C GLN A 61 -36.79 55.30 14.06
N ALA A 62 -37.95 55.47 14.71
CA ALA A 62 -39.26 55.54 14.07
C ALA A 62 -39.53 56.84 13.28
N GLY A 63 -38.69 57.88 13.44
CA GLY A 63 -38.88 59.20 12.84
C GLY A 63 -37.70 59.68 11.98
N ASP A 64 -38.00 60.29 10.84
CA ASP A 64 -36.99 60.77 9.87
C ASP A 64 -36.13 61.92 10.42
N LYS A 65 -36.69 62.73 11.33
CA LYS A 65 -35.97 63.81 12.03
C LYS A 65 -34.89 63.28 12.96
N ASP A 66 -35.15 62.18 13.67
CA ASP A 66 -34.20 61.59 14.62
C ASP A 66 -33.10 60.84 13.87
N ARG A 67 -33.44 60.22 12.73
CA ARG A 67 -32.47 59.63 11.79
C ARG A 67 -31.54 60.68 11.21
N ASN A 68 -32.06 61.84 10.81
CA ASN A 68 -31.24 62.94 10.28
C ASN A 68 -30.37 63.59 11.37
N SER A 69 -30.87 63.66 12.60
CA SER A 69 -30.08 64.11 13.75
C SER A 69 -28.94 63.15 14.07
N LEU A 70 -29.15 61.83 13.95
CA LEU A 70 -28.10 60.83 14.12
C LEU A 70 -27.08 60.87 12.97
N ARG A 71 -27.54 61.11 11.73
CA ARG A 71 -26.66 61.34 10.57
C ARG A 71 -25.80 62.59 10.72
N SER A 72 -26.33 63.66 11.31
CA SER A 72 -25.56 64.88 11.56
C SER A 72 -24.50 64.75 12.66
N GLN A 73 -24.57 63.69 13.48
CA GLN A 73 -23.54 63.38 14.48
C GLN A 73 -22.33 62.65 13.87
N LEU A 74 -22.47 62.09 12.67
CA LEU A 74 -21.35 61.50 11.93
C LEU A 74 -20.51 62.62 11.30
N PRO A 75 -19.18 62.63 11.52
CA PRO A 75 -18.29 63.51 10.77
C PRO A 75 -18.48 63.32 9.26
N CYS A 76 -18.55 64.43 8.50
CA CYS A 76 -18.73 64.40 7.05
C CYS A 76 -17.69 63.52 6.34
N THR A 77 -16.45 63.50 6.85
CA THR A 77 -15.35 62.67 6.34
C THR A 77 -15.65 61.17 6.45
N THR A 78 -16.25 60.72 7.56
CA THR A 78 -16.63 59.33 7.77
C THR A 78 -17.81 58.93 6.88
N ALA A 79 -18.83 59.78 6.77
CA ALA A 79 -19.96 59.54 5.88
C ALA A 79 -19.51 59.43 4.42
N GLN A 80 -18.61 60.32 3.99
CA GLN A 80 -18.08 60.33 2.63
C GLN A 80 -17.19 59.11 2.35
N ALA A 81 -16.35 58.70 3.31
CA ALA A 81 -15.55 57.49 3.19
C ALA A 81 -16.41 56.21 3.13
N LEU A 82 -17.53 56.16 3.87
CA LEU A 82 -18.47 55.05 3.80
C LEU A 82 -19.22 55.00 2.46
N ILE A 83 -19.62 56.16 1.92
CA ILE A 83 -20.24 56.24 0.59
C ILE A 83 -19.25 55.81 -0.48
N GLU A 84 -18.02 56.33 -0.46
CA GLU A 84 -16.97 55.94 -1.40
C GLU A 84 -16.63 54.46 -1.28
N TRP A 85 -16.61 53.90 -0.06
CA TRP A 85 -16.41 52.48 0.15
C TRP A 85 -17.54 51.63 -0.42
N LEU A 86 -18.80 51.98 -0.16
CA LEU A 86 -19.98 51.28 -0.70
C LEU A 86 -20.07 51.38 -2.23
N GLU A 87 -19.75 52.55 -2.79
CA GLU A 87 -19.67 52.74 -4.25
C GLU A 87 -18.52 51.93 -4.85
N LYS A 88 -17.34 51.91 -4.21
CA LYS A 88 -16.19 51.10 -4.65
C LYS A 88 -16.44 49.60 -4.53
N GLU A 89 -17.20 49.18 -3.53
CA GLU A 89 -17.61 47.79 -3.32
C GLU A 89 -18.69 47.37 -4.32
N SER A 90 -19.54 48.28 -4.80
CA SER A 90 -20.46 48.01 -5.92
C SER A 90 -19.74 47.66 -7.24
N VAL A 91 -18.52 48.17 -7.44
CA VAL A 91 -17.64 47.80 -8.56
C VAL A 91 -16.84 46.52 -8.29
N ASN A 92 -16.64 46.14 -7.02
CA ASN A 92 -15.82 44.99 -6.60
C ASN A 92 -16.64 43.74 -6.23
N LEU A 93 -17.96 43.89 -6.03
CA LEU A 93 -18.95 42.80 -5.99
C LEU A 93 -19.13 42.12 -7.35
N GLN A 94 -18.55 42.69 -8.42
CA GLN A 94 -18.29 41.98 -9.68
C GLN A 94 -17.06 41.05 -9.54
N CYS A 95 -17.03 40.22 -8.49
CA CYS A 95 -16.14 39.08 -8.48
C CYS A 95 -16.70 38.07 -9.49
N SER A 96 -15.95 37.86 -10.58
CA SER A 96 -16.21 36.91 -11.67
C SER A 96 -17.35 37.32 -12.61
N SER A 97 -16.96 37.65 -13.84
CA SER A 97 -17.79 37.81 -15.02
C SER A 97 -18.59 36.53 -15.35
N ASN A 98 -19.58 36.17 -14.55
CA ASN A 98 -20.63 35.22 -14.90
C ASN A 98 -21.85 35.57 -14.05
N ASN A 99 -22.71 36.43 -14.59
CA ASN A 99 -24.08 36.62 -14.10
C ASN A 99 -24.90 35.36 -14.45
N GLU A 100 -24.41 34.18 -14.06
CA GLU A 100 -25.09 32.93 -14.32
C GLU A 100 -26.29 32.80 -13.39
N THR A 101 -27.41 32.40 -13.97
CA THR A 101 -28.59 32.08 -13.19
C THR A 101 -28.32 30.84 -12.34
N TYR A 102 -28.99 30.74 -11.19
CA TYR A 102 -28.88 29.55 -10.33
C TYR A 102 -29.14 28.24 -11.10
N GLN A 103 -30.07 28.28 -12.06
CA GLN A 103 -30.38 27.16 -12.94
C GLN A 103 -29.20 26.76 -13.83
N GLU A 104 -28.49 27.72 -14.44
CA GLU A 104 -27.31 27.43 -15.26
C GLU A 104 -26.14 26.88 -14.43
N ARG A 105 -25.93 27.42 -13.23
CA ARG A 105 -24.94 26.88 -12.30
C ARG A 105 -25.27 25.44 -11.89
N LEU A 106 -26.53 25.16 -11.59
CA LEU A 106 -26.99 23.84 -11.20
C LEU A 106 -26.81 22.84 -12.35
N ALA A 107 -27.27 23.19 -13.55
CA ALA A 107 -27.15 22.33 -14.73
C ALA A 107 -25.68 21.98 -15.06
N ARG A 108 -24.77 22.96 -14.94
CA ARG A 108 -23.34 22.70 -15.14
C ARG A 108 -22.76 21.78 -14.08
N LEU A 109 -23.08 22.01 -12.79
CA LEU A 109 -22.62 21.15 -11.70
C LEU A 109 -23.17 19.72 -11.81
N GLU A 110 -24.41 19.57 -12.26
CA GLU A 110 -25.01 18.27 -12.52
C GLU A 110 -24.28 17.55 -13.67
N GLY A 111 -23.94 18.27 -14.74
CA GLY A 111 -23.11 17.76 -15.84
C GLY A 111 -21.69 17.36 -15.38
N ASP A 112 -21.03 18.20 -14.59
CA ASP A 112 -19.71 17.91 -14.04
C ASP A 112 -19.76 16.69 -13.11
N LYS A 113 -20.80 16.57 -12.28
CA LYS A 113 -21.05 15.40 -11.45
C LYS A 113 -21.21 14.14 -12.30
N GLU A 114 -22.00 14.17 -13.37
CA GLU A 114 -22.18 13.03 -14.26
C GLU A 114 -20.88 12.62 -14.95
N SER A 115 -20.11 13.60 -15.43
CA SER A 115 -18.79 13.40 -16.00
C SER A 115 -17.83 12.74 -15.00
N LEU A 116 -17.77 13.25 -13.77
CA LEU A 116 -16.97 12.67 -12.69
C LEU A 116 -17.41 11.24 -12.35
N VAL A 117 -18.72 10.98 -12.28
CA VAL A 117 -19.24 9.63 -12.04
C VAL A 117 -18.77 8.66 -13.13
N LEU A 118 -18.79 9.08 -14.40
CA LEU A 118 -18.27 8.26 -15.50
C LEU A 118 -16.76 8.03 -15.38
N GLN A 119 -15.99 9.07 -15.04
CA GLN A 119 -14.54 8.95 -14.85
C GLN A 119 -14.19 8.00 -13.71
N VAL A 120 -14.87 8.11 -12.57
CA VAL A 120 -14.67 7.21 -11.42
C VAL A 120 -15.03 5.77 -11.80
N ARG A 121 -16.13 5.55 -12.53
CA ARG A 121 -16.50 4.21 -13.04
C ARG A 121 -15.41 3.64 -13.94
N TYR A 122 -14.90 4.43 -14.88
CA TYR A 122 -13.84 4.01 -15.78
C TYR A 122 -12.55 3.65 -15.03
N LEU A 123 -12.07 4.52 -14.14
CA LEU A 123 -10.86 4.28 -13.35
C LEU A 123 -11.01 3.08 -12.40
N THR A 124 -12.19 2.92 -11.79
CA THR A 124 -12.50 1.76 -10.95
C THR A 124 -12.51 0.47 -11.77
N GLN A 125 -13.06 0.50 -12.99
CA GLN A 125 -13.05 -0.67 -13.87
C GLN A 125 -11.63 -1.00 -14.35
N ALA A 126 -10.86 0.02 -14.75
CA ALA A 126 -9.48 -0.14 -15.19
C ALA A 126 -8.61 -0.76 -14.08
N SER A 127 -8.67 -0.23 -12.85
CA SER A 127 -7.92 -0.78 -11.71
C SER A 127 -8.28 -2.24 -11.40
N LYS A 128 -9.57 -2.60 -11.47
CA LYS A 128 -10.02 -3.99 -11.32
C LYS A 128 -9.45 -4.91 -12.39
N ILE A 129 -9.45 -4.47 -13.66
CA ILE A 129 -8.89 -5.24 -14.77
C ILE A 129 -7.39 -5.42 -14.59
N THR A 130 -6.66 -4.36 -14.25
CA THR A 130 -5.21 -4.42 -14.01
C THR A 130 -4.85 -5.37 -12.88
N ARG A 131 -5.56 -5.31 -11.75
CA ARG A 131 -5.36 -6.25 -10.65
C ARG A 131 -5.61 -7.70 -11.08
N LYS A 132 -6.70 -7.95 -11.80
CA LYS A 132 -7.04 -9.30 -12.27
C LYS A 132 -6.01 -9.82 -13.27
N LEU A 133 -5.47 -8.97 -14.15
CA LEU A 133 -4.37 -9.33 -15.03
C LEU A 133 -3.12 -9.71 -14.23
N GLN A 134 -2.75 -8.95 -13.20
CA GLN A 134 -1.61 -9.27 -12.34
C GLN A 134 -1.81 -10.61 -11.60
N GLU A 135 -3.00 -10.86 -11.07
CA GLU A 135 -3.34 -12.14 -10.41
C GLU A 135 -3.25 -13.32 -11.39
N LEU A 136 -3.75 -13.15 -12.63
CA LEU A 136 -3.67 -14.17 -13.67
C LEU A 136 -2.22 -14.45 -14.08
N LEU A 137 -1.40 -13.41 -14.28
CA LEU A 137 0.02 -13.56 -14.62
C LEU A 137 0.78 -14.30 -13.51
N GLY A 138 0.54 -13.94 -12.24
CA GLY A 138 1.14 -14.61 -11.09
C GLY A 138 0.74 -16.10 -11.01
N ARG A 139 -0.54 -16.40 -11.25
CA ARG A 139 -1.03 -17.78 -11.30
C ARG A 139 -0.38 -18.58 -12.42
N THR A 140 -0.31 -18.04 -13.64
CA THR A 140 0.34 -18.70 -14.78
C THR A 140 1.81 -18.97 -14.49
N SER A 141 2.55 -18.00 -13.94
CA SER A 141 3.96 -18.20 -13.58
C SER A 141 4.16 -19.32 -12.55
N LEU A 142 3.32 -19.36 -11.51
CA LEU A 142 3.39 -20.41 -10.49
C LEU A 142 3.04 -21.79 -11.07
N GLU A 143 2.07 -21.84 -11.96
CA GLU A 143 1.65 -23.08 -12.64
C GLU A 143 2.77 -23.60 -13.57
N THR A 144 3.47 -22.72 -14.28
CA THR A 144 4.68 -23.07 -15.04
C THR A 144 5.77 -23.63 -14.13
N GLN A 145 6.11 -22.95 -13.03
CA GLN A 145 7.14 -23.42 -12.10
C GLN A 145 6.79 -24.80 -11.49
N LYS A 146 5.51 -25.04 -11.20
CA LYS A 146 5.04 -26.34 -10.71
C LYS A 146 5.27 -27.44 -11.75
N LEU A 147 5.01 -27.17 -13.03
CA LEU A 147 5.24 -28.13 -14.11
C LEU A 147 6.73 -28.43 -14.29
N GLU A 148 7.59 -27.41 -14.26
CA GLU A 148 9.05 -27.58 -14.32
C GLU A 148 9.58 -28.42 -13.14
N LEU A 149 9.12 -28.15 -11.91
CA LEU A 149 9.48 -28.97 -10.75
C LEU A 149 8.98 -30.41 -10.88
N MET A 150 7.79 -30.62 -11.44
CA MET A 150 7.26 -31.95 -11.67
C MET A 150 8.08 -32.72 -12.71
N ASP A 151 8.57 -32.04 -13.75
CA ASP A 151 9.47 -32.61 -14.74
C ASP A 151 10.83 -32.98 -14.12
N GLU A 152 11.41 -32.09 -13.31
CA GLU A 152 12.66 -32.37 -12.59
C GLU A 152 12.52 -33.55 -11.61
N VAL A 153 11.41 -33.62 -10.86
CA VAL A 153 11.13 -34.77 -10.00
C VAL A 153 10.97 -36.05 -10.81
N SER A 154 10.36 -35.98 -11.99
CA SER A 154 10.25 -37.13 -12.90
C SER A 154 11.62 -37.57 -13.42
N TYR A 155 12.45 -36.62 -13.86
CA TYR A 155 13.82 -36.86 -14.30
C TYR A 155 14.67 -37.51 -13.21
N LEU A 156 14.66 -36.95 -12.00
CA LEU A 156 15.40 -37.49 -10.87
C LEU A 156 14.92 -38.89 -10.47
N LYS A 157 13.62 -39.17 -10.55
CA LYS A 157 13.07 -40.52 -10.32
C LYS A 157 13.58 -41.52 -11.35
N LEU A 158 13.55 -41.18 -12.63
CA LEU A 158 14.06 -42.06 -13.68
C LEU A 158 15.56 -42.31 -13.49
N LYS A 159 16.33 -41.26 -13.17
CA LYS A 159 17.76 -41.38 -12.91
C LYS A 159 18.04 -42.26 -11.69
N LEU A 160 17.26 -42.13 -10.62
CA LEU A 160 17.38 -42.97 -9.44
C LEU A 160 17.12 -44.45 -9.78
N VAL A 161 16.05 -44.73 -10.53
CA VAL A 161 15.74 -46.10 -10.99
C VAL A 161 16.88 -46.67 -11.83
N SER A 162 17.42 -45.91 -12.78
CA SER A 162 18.57 -46.35 -13.58
C SER A 162 19.80 -46.66 -12.73
N MET A 163 20.09 -45.83 -11.71
CA MET A 163 21.20 -46.07 -10.80
C MET A 163 20.97 -47.30 -9.90
N GLU A 164 19.73 -47.52 -9.45
CA GLU A 164 19.36 -48.71 -8.66
C GLU A 164 19.49 -50.00 -9.49
N GLU A 165 19.10 -49.96 -10.77
CA GLU A 165 19.27 -51.07 -11.72
C GLU A 165 20.76 -51.38 -11.95
N GLU A 166 21.58 -50.37 -12.22
CA GLU A 166 23.04 -50.53 -12.36
C GLU A 166 23.68 -51.12 -11.10
N HIS A 167 23.27 -50.65 -9.91
CA HIS A 167 23.78 -51.16 -8.65
C HIS A 167 23.44 -52.64 -8.43
N ASN A 168 22.20 -53.05 -8.72
CA ASN A 168 21.77 -54.44 -8.62
C ASN A 168 22.55 -55.35 -9.58
N HIS A 169 22.77 -54.92 -10.82
CA HIS A 169 23.56 -55.68 -11.80
C HIS A 169 25.01 -55.88 -11.36
N ILE A 170 25.62 -54.86 -10.75
CA ILE A 170 26.99 -54.97 -10.22
C ILE A 170 27.04 -55.96 -9.06
N ASP A 171 26.09 -55.90 -8.12
CA ASP A 171 26.05 -56.82 -6.98
C ASP A 171 25.82 -58.28 -7.42
N GLU A 172 24.90 -58.51 -8.36
CA GLU A 172 24.67 -59.84 -8.95
C GLU A 172 25.91 -60.39 -9.66
N GLN A 173 26.61 -59.54 -10.43
CA GLN A 173 27.82 -59.94 -11.13
C GLN A 173 28.98 -60.25 -10.17
N GLU A 174 29.11 -59.50 -9.08
CA GLU A 174 30.10 -59.76 -8.04
C GLU A 174 29.79 -61.08 -7.30
N GLN A 175 28.52 -61.34 -6.97
CA GLN A 175 28.10 -62.60 -6.36
C GLN A 175 28.36 -63.79 -7.30
N HIS A 176 28.03 -63.65 -8.59
CA HIS A 176 28.30 -64.69 -9.59
C HIS A 176 29.81 -64.95 -9.70
N HIS A 177 30.63 -63.90 -9.76
CA HIS A 177 32.09 -64.07 -9.82
C HIS A 177 32.64 -64.78 -8.57
N LYS A 178 32.18 -64.40 -7.38
CA LYS A 178 32.54 -65.09 -6.13
C LYS A 178 32.14 -66.56 -6.16
N ALA A 179 30.93 -66.87 -6.62
CA ALA A 179 30.44 -68.25 -6.75
C ALA A 179 31.26 -69.05 -7.77
N GLU A 180 31.65 -68.45 -8.89
CA GLU A 180 32.46 -69.08 -9.92
C GLU A 180 33.88 -69.40 -9.43
N VAL A 181 34.52 -68.46 -8.73
CA VAL A 181 35.84 -68.68 -8.10
C VAL A 181 35.77 -69.83 -7.09
N LEU A 182 34.73 -69.85 -6.25
CA LEU A 182 34.51 -70.94 -5.31
C LEU A 182 34.32 -72.28 -6.05
N TYR A 183 33.51 -72.31 -7.10
CA TYR A 183 33.27 -73.52 -7.89
C TYR A 183 34.55 -74.04 -8.54
N GLN A 184 35.35 -73.17 -9.15
CA GLN A 184 36.63 -73.52 -9.76
C GLN A 184 37.61 -74.06 -8.70
N SER A 185 37.68 -73.43 -7.53
CA SER A 185 38.52 -73.90 -6.43
C SER A 185 38.11 -75.31 -5.98
N VAL A 186 36.82 -75.55 -5.72
CA VAL A 186 36.27 -76.85 -5.30
C VAL A 186 36.50 -77.92 -6.36
N SER A 187 36.31 -77.58 -7.63
CA SER A 187 36.58 -78.49 -8.76
C SER A 187 38.05 -78.91 -8.81
N SER A 188 38.97 -77.96 -8.62
CA SER A 188 40.41 -78.23 -8.53
C SER A 188 40.75 -79.16 -7.36
N TYR A 189 40.24 -78.89 -6.15
CA TYR A 189 40.41 -79.79 -4.99
C TYR A 189 39.86 -81.21 -5.23
N ARG A 190 38.77 -81.34 -5.98
CA ARG A 190 38.18 -82.65 -6.33
C ARG A 190 39.04 -83.42 -7.36
N ALA A 191 39.69 -82.72 -8.28
CA ALA A 191 40.54 -83.31 -9.32
C ALA A 191 41.88 -83.82 -8.77
N VAL A 192 42.37 -83.27 -7.66
CA VAL A 192 43.59 -83.73 -6.96
C VAL A 192 43.34 -85.10 -6.32
N GLY A 193 44.18 -86.10 -6.59
CA GLY A 193 44.01 -87.48 -6.10
C GLY A 193 44.10 -87.62 -4.57
N SER A 194 43.64 -88.75 -4.02
CA SER A 194 43.47 -88.94 -2.56
C SER A 194 44.74 -88.74 -1.72
N SER A 195 45.94 -89.05 -2.26
CA SER A 195 47.21 -88.81 -1.55
C SER A 195 47.67 -87.36 -1.58
N ASP A 196 47.37 -86.60 -2.64
CA ASP A 196 47.76 -85.19 -2.75
C ASP A 196 46.82 -84.26 -1.97
N ARG A 197 45.58 -84.70 -1.72
CA ARG A 197 44.60 -83.96 -0.91
C ARG A 197 45.03 -83.80 0.55
N GLU A 198 45.61 -84.84 1.17
CA GLU A 198 46.13 -84.75 2.54
C GLU A 198 47.31 -83.77 2.65
N VAL A 199 48.19 -83.76 1.64
CA VAL A 199 49.33 -82.83 1.56
C VAL A 199 48.86 -81.39 1.33
N MET A 200 47.84 -81.18 0.49
CA MET A 200 47.28 -79.86 0.21
C MET A 200 46.55 -79.26 1.42
N VAL A 201 45.77 -80.06 2.16
CA VAL A 201 45.13 -79.64 3.41
C VAL A 201 46.18 -79.33 4.49
N ALA A 202 47.24 -80.14 4.60
CA ALA A 202 48.34 -79.86 5.51
C ALA A 202 49.07 -78.54 5.18
N CYS A 203 49.32 -78.24 3.91
CA CYS A 203 49.91 -76.97 3.48
C CYS A 203 49.03 -75.75 3.76
N LEU A 204 47.71 -75.85 3.51
CA LEU A 204 46.75 -74.77 3.83
C LEU A 204 46.65 -74.53 5.34
N CYS A 205 46.64 -75.59 6.16
CA CYS A 205 46.63 -75.45 7.62
C CYS A 205 47.94 -74.87 8.17
N CYS A 206 49.09 -75.18 7.58
CA CYS A 206 50.39 -74.67 8.03
C CYS A 206 50.60 -73.18 7.64
N GLY A 207 50.07 -72.75 6.50
CA GLY A 207 50.16 -71.35 6.03
C GLY A 207 49.18 -70.37 6.71
N VAL A 208 48.17 -70.87 7.43
CA VAL A 208 47.25 -70.04 8.24
C VAL A 208 47.74 -69.87 9.68
N TYR A 209 48.72 -70.67 10.13
CA TYR A 209 49.24 -70.68 11.50
C TYR A 209 50.67 -70.11 11.66
N MET A 210 51.22 -69.45 10.64
CA MET A 210 52.45 -68.64 10.68
C MET A 210 52.14 -67.20 10.31
#